data_AF-A0A927BQK7-F1
#
_entry.id   AF-A0A927BQK7-F1
#
_cell.length_a   1.000
_cell.length_b   1.000
_cell.length_c   1.000
_cell.angle_alpha   90.00
_cell.angle_beta   90.00
_cell.angle_gamma   90.00
#
_symmetry.space_group_name_H-M   'P 1'
#
loop_
_entity.id
_entity.type
_entity.pdbx_description
1 polymer ?
#
loop_
_entity_poly.entity_id
_entity_poly.type
_entity_poly.pdbx_seq_one_letter_code
_entity_poly.pdbx_strand_id
1 'polypeptide(L)'
;MRKTLSILQIAATYIGTVIGAGFASGLSILQFFTSFGAYGTVGIAISTLLFMWIGMKMMLLAHRIRAFSYQQFNTYLFGSFFGRLANMISFGILFGVTAVMLSGAGSIAQQQLGLSYQLGILCSLVLIYLTMKRELGGVLAINSFVMPLMLCFTAIVAYYFGDPEALFALSVWQREQAAGLSWLLHALAYAALNFVTLQAVLVPLGSEAKSESVIKWGALWGGIGLGFMLLVSHAAMQQLMPDILRYPIPMGEVIRHLAGWLHLLFVLVIYGEIFTTLIGNVFGMTRQLQSVTKLPREPIVLGLLGLAYVLGQVGFEPLLASLYTVFGYIGIWLVALLAIKRLPRPRE
;
A
#
# COMPACT_ATOMS: atom_id res chain seq x y z
N MET A 1 -8.21 16.81 19.92
CA MET A 1 -7.12 15.85 19.56
C MET A 1 -5.80 16.59 19.53
N ARG A 2 -4.85 16.23 20.40
CA ARG A 2 -3.51 16.84 20.47
C ARG A 2 -2.82 16.70 19.11
N LYS A 3 -2.12 17.75 18.64
CA LYS A 3 -1.45 17.81 17.31
C LYS A 3 -0.65 16.54 16.97
N THR A 4 0.02 15.97 17.96
CA THR A 4 0.80 14.72 17.86
C THR A 4 -0.04 13.51 17.45
N LEU A 5 -1.26 13.35 18.00
CA LEU A 5 -2.13 12.24 17.66
C LEU A 5 -2.53 12.28 16.18
N SER A 6 -2.82 13.48 15.65
CA SER A 6 -3.13 13.63 14.23
C SER A 6 -1.93 13.34 13.33
N ILE A 7 -0.71 13.68 13.77
CA ILE A 7 0.53 13.32 13.05
C ILE A 7 0.67 11.79 12.98
N LEU A 8 0.51 11.10 14.11
CA LEU A 8 0.61 9.64 14.17
C LEU A 8 -0.47 8.94 13.34
N GLN A 9 -1.70 9.45 13.34
CA GLN A 9 -2.78 8.90 12.53
C GLN A 9 -2.53 9.06 11.03
N ILE A 10 -1.98 10.21 10.59
CA ILE A 10 -1.57 10.38 9.20
C ILE A 10 -0.43 9.44 8.86
N ALA A 11 0.59 9.32 9.72
CA ALA A 11 1.72 8.42 9.50
C ALA A 11 1.26 6.97 9.38
N ALA A 12 0.45 6.49 10.33
CA ALA A 12 -0.14 5.15 10.29
C ALA A 12 -0.97 4.93 9.02
N THR A 13 -1.87 5.86 8.69
CA THR A 13 -2.70 5.72 7.49
C THR A 13 -1.87 5.72 6.22
N TYR A 14 -0.80 6.52 6.16
CA TYR A 14 0.13 6.48 5.05
C TYR A 14 0.79 5.11 4.96
N ILE A 15 1.43 4.64 6.03
CA ILE A 15 2.07 3.32 6.05
C ILE A 15 1.07 2.25 5.58
N GLY A 16 -0.14 2.19 6.14
CA GLY A 16 -1.13 1.16 5.83
C GLY A 16 -1.85 1.32 4.50
N THR A 17 -1.61 2.42 3.79
CA THR A 17 -2.05 2.56 2.39
C THR A 17 -0.96 2.09 1.42
N VAL A 18 0.31 2.14 1.81
CA VAL A 18 1.44 1.61 1.00
C VAL A 18 1.65 0.12 1.25
N ILE A 19 1.60 -0.29 2.52
CA ILE A 19 1.69 -1.69 2.90
C ILE A 19 0.38 -2.36 2.52
N GLY A 20 0.50 -3.45 1.78
CA GLY A 20 -0.60 -4.37 1.49
C GLY A 20 -0.10 -5.81 1.62
N ALA A 21 -0.93 -6.77 1.23
CA ALA A 21 -0.61 -8.20 1.36
C ALA A 21 0.73 -8.59 0.73
N GLY A 22 1.09 -8.01 -0.42
CA GLY A 22 2.36 -8.27 -1.10
C GLY A 22 3.60 -7.77 -0.36
N PHE A 23 3.46 -6.70 0.44
CA PHE A 23 4.51 -6.24 1.34
C PHE A 23 4.61 -7.19 2.53
N ALA A 24 3.48 -7.45 3.21
CA ALA A 24 3.46 -8.27 4.42
C ALA A 24 3.91 -9.71 4.16
N SER A 25 3.59 -10.27 2.99
CA SER A 25 4.07 -11.59 2.56
C SER A 25 5.55 -11.61 2.20
N GLY A 26 6.19 -10.45 2.00
CA GLY A 26 7.58 -10.32 1.52
C GLY A 26 7.73 -10.35 0.00
N LEU A 27 6.68 -10.68 -0.76
CA LEU A 27 6.77 -10.89 -2.20
C LEU A 27 7.23 -9.63 -2.95
N SER A 28 6.63 -8.48 -2.64
CA SER A 28 7.02 -7.21 -3.27
C SER A 28 8.42 -6.79 -2.85
N ILE A 29 8.79 -7.01 -1.59
CA ILE A 29 10.12 -6.64 -1.10
C ILE A 29 11.19 -7.50 -1.78
N LEU A 30 10.93 -8.79 -1.94
CA LEU A 30 11.78 -9.73 -2.64
C LEU A 30 11.98 -9.32 -4.10
N GLN A 31 10.89 -9.04 -4.81
CA GLN A 31 10.90 -8.70 -6.23
C GLN A 31 11.58 -7.35 -6.52
N PHE A 32 11.29 -6.31 -5.72
CA PHE A 32 11.76 -4.96 -6.01
C PHE A 32 13.10 -4.62 -5.38
N PHE A 33 13.53 -5.34 -4.34
CA PHE A 33 14.74 -4.99 -3.59
C PHE A 33 15.65 -6.19 -3.31
N THR A 34 15.17 -7.25 -2.64
CA THR A 34 16.05 -8.36 -2.21
C THR A 34 16.71 -9.09 -3.37
N SER A 35 16.05 -9.18 -4.53
CA SER A 35 16.62 -9.76 -5.75
C SER A 35 17.87 -9.02 -6.26
N PHE A 36 18.13 -7.79 -5.78
CA PHE A 36 19.26 -6.95 -6.17
C PHE A 36 20.38 -6.86 -5.10
N GLY A 37 20.31 -7.64 -4.01
CA GLY A 37 21.39 -7.66 -3.01
C GLY A 37 21.61 -6.30 -2.33
N ALA A 38 22.87 -5.95 -2.10
CA ALA A 38 23.31 -4.65 -1.62
C ALA A 38 22.75 -3.44 -2.41
N TYR A 39 22.56 -3.57 -3.72
CA TYR A 39 21.93 -2.51 -4.53
C TYR A 39 20.45 -2.33 -4.18
N GLY A 40 19.79 -3.40 -3.73
CA GLY A 40 18.45 -3.36 -3.16
C GLY A 40 18.36 -2.45 -1.94
N THR A 41 19.34 -2.48 -1.04
CA THR A 41 19.42 -1.58 0.13
C THR A 41 19.50 -0.10 -0.30
N VAL A 42 20.31 0.21 -1.32
CA VAL A 42 20.35 1.57 -1.90
C VAL A 42 19.00 1.92 -2.54
N GLY A 43 18.39 0.97 -3.25
CA GLY A 43 17.05 1.11 -3.80
C GLY A 43 15.99 1.44 -2.74
N ILE A 44 16.02 0.76 -1.59
CA ILE A 44 15.12 1.03 -0.46
C ILE A 44 15.30 2.46 0.05
N ALA A 45 16.54 2.94 0.21
CA ALA A 45 16.81 4.31 0.62
C ALA A 45 16.19 5.32 -0.37
N ILE A 46 16.37 5.09 -1.68
CA ILE A 46 15.79 5.92 -2.74
C ILE A 46 14.25 5.89 -2.70
N SER A 47 13.64 4.70 -2.64
CA SER A 47 12.18 4.56 -2.55
C SER A 47 11.63 5.22 -1.29
N THR A 48 12.35 5.14 -0.15
CA THR A 48 11.96 5.79 1.11
C THR A 48 11.93 7.32 0.97
N LEU A 49 12.98 7.91 0.37
CA LEU A 49 13.01 9.34 0.06
C LEU A 49 11.87 9.73 -0.89
N LEU A 50 11.60 8.91 -1.91
CA LEU A 50 10.50 9.14 -2.84
C LEU A 50 9.14 9.06 -2.15
N PHE A 51 8.89 8.09 -1.27
CA PHE A 51 7.66 8.05 -0.49
C PHE A 51 7.50 9.29 0.38
N MET A 52 8.53 9.71 1.11
CA MET A 52 8.44 10.94 1.91
C MET A 52 8.07 12.15 1.04
N TRP A 53 8.70 12.28 -0.13
CA TRP A 53 8.42 13.37 -1.06
C TRP A 53 7.03 13.28 -1.72
N ILE A 54 6.67 12.13 -2.29
CA ILE A 54 5.38 11.87 -2.95
C ILE A 54 4.24 12.11 -1.98
N GLY A 55 4.27 11.47 -0.81
CA GLY A 55 3.18 11.56 0.17
C GLY A 55 3.01 12.98 0.70
N MET A 56 4.11 13.66 1.01
CA MET A 56 4.07 15.05 1.44
C MET A 56 3.50 15.95 0.34
N LYS A 57 4.03 15.86 -0.89
CA LYS A 57 3.62 16.73 -2.00
C LYS A 57 2.16 16.48 -2.40
N MET A 58 1.75 15.22 -2.48
CA MET A 58 0.37 14.82 -2.78
C MET A 58 -0.61 15.39 -1.75
N MET A 59 -0.36 15.15 -0.46
CA MET A 59 -1.24 15.63 0.60
C MET A 59 -1.27 17.15 0.70
N LEU A 60 -0.13 17.84 0.57
CA LEU A 60 -0.09 19.31 0.57
C LEU A 60 -0.83 19.89 -0.63
N LEU A 61 -0.70 19.29 -1.80
CA LEU A 61 -1.42 19.73 -2.99
C LEU A 61 -2.93 19.54 -2.83
N ALA A 62 -3.35 18.35 -2.39
CA ALA A 62 -4.75 18.04 -2.10
C ALA A 62 -5.33 18.98 -1.04
N HIS A 63 -4.54 19.30 0.00
CA HIS A 63 -4.85 20.33 0.97
C HIS A 63 -5.08 21.68 0.28
N ARG A 64 -4.10 22.23 -0.43
CA ARG A 64 -4.25 23.58 -1.01
C ARG A 64 -5.42 23.71 -1.99
N ILE A 65 -5.72 22.67 -2.78
CA ILE A 65 -6.81 22.68 -3.77
C ILE A 65 -8.17 22.21 -3.23
N ARG A 66 -8.24 21.79 -1.96
CA ARG A 66 -9.45 21.20 -1.33
C ARG A 66 -10.02 20.01 -2.13
N ALA A 67 -9.15 19.11 -2.59
CA ALA A 67 -9.57 17.95 -3.36
C ALA A 67 -10.37 16.98 -2.47
N PHE A 68 -11.65 16.78 -2.80
CA PHE A 68 -12.52 15.82 -2.11
C PHE A 68 -12.18 14.36 -2.47
N SER A 69 -11.66 14.13 -3.68
CA SER A 69 -11.29 12.80 -4.17
C SER A 69 -10.09 12.86 -5.11
N TYR A 70 -9.50 11.70 -5.40
CA TYR A 70 -8.45 11.63 -6.43
C TYR A 70 -8.96 12.03 -7.81
N GLN A 71 -10.29 12.00 -8.08
CA GLN A 71 -10.87 12.53 -9.31
C GLN A 71 -10.42 13.96 -9.54
N GLN A 72 -10.71 14.82 -8.55
CA GLN A 72 -10.45 16.26 -8.61
C GLN A 72 -8.95 16.54 -8.59
N PHE A 73 -8.19 15.75 -7.83
CA PHE A 73 -6.73 15.84 -7.78
C PHE A 73 -6.10 15.55 -9.14
N ASN A 74 -6.47 14.46 -9.81
CA ASN A 74 -5.95 14.10 -11.13
C ASN A 74 -6.41 15.07 -12.22
N THR A 75 -7.66 15.55 -12.15
CA THR A 75 -8.12 16.61 -13.06
C THR A 75 -7.31 17.90 -12.88
N TYR A 76 -6.94 18.25 -11.64
CA TYR A 76 -6.06 19.40 -11.37
C TYR A 76 -4.62 19.17 -11.87
N LEU A 77 -4.08 17.97 -11.69
CA LEU A 77 -2.73 17.63 -12.15
C LEU A 77 -2.62 17.61 -13.68
N PHE A 78 -3.53 16.90 -14.33
CA PHE A 78 -3.41 16.50 -15.74
C PHE A 78 -4.35 17.25 -16.69
N GLY A 79 -5.25 18.08 -16.17
CA GLY A 79 -6.31 18.70 -16.96
C GLY A 79 -7.50 17.77 -17.23
N SER A 80 -8.45 18.22 -18.02
CA SER A 80 -9.74 17.55 -18.20
C SER A 80 -9.65 16.22 -18.95
N PHE A 81 -8.83 16.15 -20.01
CA PHE A 81 -8.69 14.94 -20.84
C PHE A 81 -7.82 13.88 -20.14
N PHE A 82 -6.53 14.17 -19.94
CA PHE A 82 -5.59 13.25 -19.31
C PHE A 82 -5.97 12.91 -17.86
N GLY A 83 -6.62 13.85 -17.15
CA GLY A 83 -7.14 13.58 -15.81
C GLY A 83 -8.27 12.57 -15.82
N ARG A 84 -9.19 12.64 -16.79
CA ARG A 84 -10.26 11.64 -16.94
C ARG A 84 -9.69 10.25 -17.24
N LEU A 85 -8.71 10.16 -18.13
CA LEU A 85 -8.05 8.90 -18.44
C LEU A 85 -7.35 8.30 -17.21
N ALA A 86 -6.53 9.10 -16.52
CA ALA A 86 -5.85 8.68 -15.29
C ALA A 86 -6.85 8.17 -14.23
N ASN A 87 -7.98 8.85 -14.09
CA ASN A 87 -9.05 8.50 -13.17
C ASN A 87 -9.78 7.21 -13.52
N MET A 88 -10.08 6.97 -14.80
CA MET A 88 -10.69 5.71 -15.26
C MET A 88 -9.75 4.54 -15.02
N ILE A 89 -8.46 4.70 -15.33
CA ILE A 89 -7.49 3.65 -15.12
C ILE A 89 -7.30 3.40 -13.62
N SER A 90 -7.12 4.46 -12.82
CA SER A 90 -6.98 4.34 -11.35
C SER A 90 -8.18 3.61 -10.74
N PHE A 91 -9.41 3.89 -11.19
CA PHE A 91 -10.60 3.16 -10.74
C PHE A 91 -10.53 1.68 -11.08
N GLY A 92 -10.19 1.33 -12.33
CA GLY A 92 -10.01 -0.06 -12.74
C GLY A 92 -8.94 -0.79 -11.94
N ILE A 93 -7.83 -0.12 -11.64
CA ILE A 93 -6.74 -0.62 -10.80
C ILE A 93 -7.23 -0.88 -9.38
N LEU A 94 -7.83 0.11 -8.71
CA LEU A 94 -8.35 -0.03 -7.34
C LEU A 94 -9.41 -1.13 -7.25
N PHE A 95 -10.28 -1.23 -8.27
CA PHE A 95 -11.31 -2.25 -8.32
C PHE A 95 -10.73 -3.65 -8.51
N GLY A 96 -9.76 -3.78 -9.42
CA GLY A 96 -8.98 -5.00 -9.62
C GLY A 96 -8.35 -5.45 -8.31
N VAL A 97 -7.53 -4.59 -7.67
CA VAL A 97 -6.89 -4.82 -6.36
C VAL A 97 -7.91 -5.21 -5.29
N THR A 98 -9.08 -4.59 -5.27
CA THR A 98 -10.15 -4.94 -4.32
C THR A 98 -10.63 -6.38 -4.50
N ALA A 99 -10.89 -6.82 -5.73
CA ALA A 99 -11.31 -8.20 -6.00
C ALA A 99 -10.24 -9.21 -5.58
N VAL A 100 -8.96 -8.91 -5.83
CA VAL A 100 -7.79 -9.71 -5.40
C VAL A 100 -7.78 -9.92 -3.91
N MET A 101 -7.83 -8.81 -3.18
CA MET A 101 -7.62 -8.79 -1.74
C MET A 101 -8.80 -9.47 -1.06
N LEU A 102 -9.99 -9.37 -1.65
CA LEU A 102 -11.16 -10.10 -1.18
C LEU A 102 -11.00 -11.61 -1.37
N SER A 103 -10.49 -12.03 -2.53
CA SER A 103 -10.14 -13.43 -2.78
C SER A 103 -9.07 -13.92 -1.80
N GLY A 104 -8.06 -13.10 -1.53
CA GLY A 104 -7.00 -13.36 -0.54
C GLY A 104 -7.54 -13.51 0.89
N ALA A 105 -8.52 -12.70 1.29
CA ALA A 105 -9.19 -12.84 2.59
C ALA A 105 -9.91 -14.20 2.71
N GLY A 106 -10.58 -14.65 1.65
CA GLY A 106 -11.18 -15.98 1.58
C GLY A 106 -10.15 -17.10 1.68
N SER A 107 -9.04 -16.98 0.96
CA SER A 107 -7.95 -17.96 0.99
C SER A 107 -7.29 -18.08 2.36
N ILE A 108 -7.09 -16.96 3.07
CA ILE A 108 -6.56 -16.99 4.45
C ILE A 108 -7.53 -17.69 5.39
N ALA A 109 -8.83 -17.37 5.30
CA ALA A 109 -9.84 -18.04 6.12
C ALA A 109 -9.82 -19.56 5.90
N GLN A 110 -9.66 -20.02 4.65
CA GLN A 110 -9.62 -21.43 4.31
C GLN A 110 -8.32 -22.12 4.72
N GLN A 111 -7.18 -21.55 4.36
CA GLN A 111 -5.88 -22.21 4.50
C GLN A 111 -5.30 -22.07 5.91
N GLN A 112 -5.53 -20.93 6.57
CA GLN A 112 -4.89 -20.62 7.86
C GLN A 112 -5.84 -20.81 9.05
N LEU A 113 -7.15 -20.58 8.87
CA LEU A 113 -8.14 -20.67 9.95
C LEU A 113 -9.02 -21.93 9.86
N GLY A 114 -8.93 -22.71 8.77
CA GLY A 114 -9.78 -23.89 8.54
C GLY A 114 -11.27 -23.56 8.35
N LEU A 115 -11.61 -22.30 8.06
CA LEU A 115 -12.97 -21.83 7.83
C LEU A 115 -13.35 -21.97 6.33
N SER A 116 -14.62 -21.77 5.97
CA SER A 116 -14.98 -21.78 4.56
C SER A 116 -14.50 -20.50 3.85
N TYR A 117 -14.08 -20.64 2.60
CA TYR A 117 -13.65 -19.52 1.75
C TYR A 117 -14.70 -18.40 1.68
N GLN A 118 -15.98 -18.78 1.51
CA GLN A 118 -17.10 -17.83 1.46
C GLN A 118 -17.32 -17.11 2.79
N LEU A 119 -17.13 -17.79 3.92
CA LEU A 119 -17.26 -17.15 5.22
C LEU A 119 -16.21 -16.05 5.39
N GLY A 120 -14.97 -16.30 4.97
CA GLY A 120 -13.91 -15.28 4.95
C GLY A 120 -14.31 -14.04 4.17
N ILE A 121 -14.77 -14.23 2.93
CA ILE A 121 -15.23 -13.15 2.05
C ILE A 121 -16.40 -12.37 2.67
N LEU A 122 -17.46 -13.06 3.08
CA LEU A 122 -18.68 -12.41 3.60
C LEU A 122 -18.39 -11.63 4.88
N CYS A 123 -17.58 -12.19 5.79
CA CYS A 123 -17.13 -11.49 6.99
C CYS A 123 -16.34 -10.22 6.62
N SER A 124 -15.40 -10.29 5.69
CA SER A 124 -14.66 -9.11 5.23
C SER A 124 -15.58 -8.05 4.62
N LEU A 125 -16.56 -8.42 3.78
CA LEU A 125 -17.53 -7.49 3.19
C LEU A 125 -18.35 -6.75 4.25
N VAL A 126 -18.86 -7.48 5.25
CA VAL A 126 -19.61 -6.89 6.37
C VAL A 126 -18.73 -5.91 7.14
N LEU A 127 -17.50 -6.31 7.48
CA LEU A 127 -16.57 -5.44 8.21
C LEU A 127 -16.18 -4.19 7.40
N ILE A 128 -15.99 -4.31 6.08
CA ILE A 128 -15.73 -3.16 5.20
C ILE A 128 -16.94 -2.23 5.23
N TYR A 129 -18.16 -2.74 5.03
CA TYR A 129 -19.38 -1.92 5.06
C TYR A 129 -19.55 -1.17 6.38
N LEU A 130 -19.34 -1.85 7.52
CA LEU A 130 -19.40 -1.23 8.85
C LEU A 130 -18.32 -0.16 9.02
N THR A 131 -17.10 -0.42 8.58
CA THR A 131 -16.00 0.55 8.65
C THR A 131 -16.30 1.77 7.79
N MET A 132 -16.82 1.55 6.58
CA MET A 132 -17.16 2.60 5.64
C MET A 132 -18.18 3.58 6.23
N LYS A 133 -19.08 3.17 7.14
CA LYS A 133 -20.04 4.08 7.83
C LYS A 133 -19.36 5.31 8.44
N ARG A 134 -18.10 5.19 8.88
CA ARG A 134 -17.29 6.28 9.47
C ARG A 134 -16.44 7.06 8.44
N GLU A 135 -16.56 6.75 7.16
CA GLU A 135 -15.80 7.35 6.04
C GLU A 135 -14.28 7.33 6.30
N LEU A 136 -13.60 8.48 6.12
CA LEU A 136 -12.18 8.62 6.39
C LEU A 136 -11.85 8.23 7.85
N GLY A 137 -12.74 8.54 8.80
CA GLY A 137 -12.57 8.13 10.20
C GLY A 137 -12.50 6.61 10.41
N GLY A 138 -13.18 5.84 9.57
CA GLY A 138 -13.09 4.38 9.55
C GLY A 138 -11.73 3.89 9.06
N VAL A 139 -11.27 4.45 7.93
CA VAL A 139 -9.93 4.18 7.36
C VAL A 139 -8.83 4.49 8.38
N LEU A 140 -8.90 5.66 9.02
CA LEU A 140 -7.96 6.09 10.06
C LEU A 140 -7.97 5.14 11.26
N ALA A 141 -9.16 4.70 11.71
CA ALA A 141 -9.30 3.83 12.88
C ALA A 141 -8.66 2.46 12.67
N ILE A 142 -8.92 1.83 11.52
CA ILE A 142 -8.34 0.51 11.20
C ILE A 142 -6.82 0.62 11.04
N ASN A 143 -6.33 1.63 10.29
CA ASN A 143 -4.88 1.83 10.15
C ASN A 143 -4.19 2.14 11.50
N SER A 144 -4.85 2.88 12.40
CA SER A 144 -4.30 3.15 13.74
C SER A 144 -4.16 1.90 14.61
N PHE A 145 -4.83 0.80 14.26
CA PHE A 145 -4.72 -0.49 14.93
C PHE A 145 -3.75 -1.45 14.22
N VAL A 146 -3.89 -1.60 12.90
CA VAL A 146 -3.09 -2.57 12.12
C VAL A 146 -1.62 -2.14 12.03
N MET A 147 -1.33 -0.83 11.94
CA MET A 147 0.05 -0.36 11.76
C MET A 147 0.97 -0.60 12.95
N PRO A 148 0.55 -0.33 14.21
CA PRO A 148 1.33 -0.75 15.37
C PRO A 148 1.60 -2.26 15.38
N LEU A 149 0.64 -3.09 14.95
CA LEU A 149 0.80 -4.54 14.87
C LEU A 149 1.89 -4.92 13.85
N MET A 150 1.87 -4.32 12.66
CA MET A 150 2.87 -4.55 11.61
C MET A 150 4.26 -4.06 12.01
N LEU A 151 4.36 -2.88 12.64
CA LEU A 151 5.61 -2.37 13.19
C LEU A 151 6.17 -3.28 14.29
N CYS A 152 5.31 -3.82 15.15
CA CYS A 152 5.69 -4.78 16.19
C CYS A 152 6.20 -6.09 15.59
N PHE A 153 5.46 -6.66 14.62
CA PHE A 153 5.90 -7.84 13.87
C PHE A 153 7.27 -7.60 13.23
N THR A 154 7.45 -6.46 12.57
CA THR A 154 8.72 -6.12 11.92
C THR A 154 9.85 -5.92 12.94
N ALA A 155 9.58 -5.32 14.10
CA ALA A 155 10.57 -5.20 15.17
C ALA A 155 11.00 -6.56 15.73
N ILE A 156 10.08 -7.52 15.84
CA ILE A 156 10.40 -8.90 16.21
C ILE A 156 11.31 -9.55 15.16
N VAL A 157 10.98 -9.39 13.87
CA VAL A 157 11.85 -9.87 12.78
C VAL A 157 13.23 -9.22 12.86
N ALA A 158 13.31 -7.91 13.12
CA ALA A 158 14.58 -7.21 13.30
C ALA A 158 15.39 -7.75 14.48
N TYR A 159 14.74 -8.17 15.57
CA TYR A 159 15.44 -8.76 16.71
C TYR A 159 16.10 -10.11 16.36
N TYR A 160 15.41 -10.97 15.60
CA TYR A 160 15.92 -12.29 15.23
C TYR A 160 16.86 -12.26 14.01
N PHE A 161 16.65 -11.34 13.08
CA PHE A 161 17.28 -11.32 11.77
C PHE A 161 17.93 -9.97 11.41
N GLY A 162 18.07 -9.06 12.37
CA GLY A 162 18.67 -7.74 12.15
C GLY A 162 20.19 -7.77 12.09
N ASP A 163 20.75 -8.51 11.13
CA ASP A 163 22.18 -8.50 10.83
C ASP A 163 22.51 -7.36 9.85
N PRO A 164 23.30 -6.34 10.25
CA PRO A 164 23.72 -5.26 9.36
C PRO A 164 24.56 -5.74 8.18
N GLU A 165 25.29 -6.85 8.30
CA GLU A 165 26.10 -7.39 7.20
C GLU A 165 25.19 -7.93 6.08
N ALA A 166 24.05 -8.52 6.44
CA ALA A 166 23.07 -9.02 5.49
C ALA A 166 22.52 -7.93 4.56
N LEU A 167 22.45 -6.67 5.01
CA LEU A 167 21.98 -5.54 4.17
C LEU A 167 22.89 -5.27 2.96
N PHE A 168 24.17 -5.58 3.07
CA PHE A 168 25.15 -5.32 2.02
C PHE A 168 25.71 -6.61 1.40
N ALA A 169 25.09 -7.76 1.72
CA ALA A 169 25.39 -9.03 1.11
C ALA A 169 25.05 -9.03 -0.38
N LEU A 170 25.86 -9.74 -1.17
CA LEU A 170 25.68 -9.85 -2.61
C LEU A 170 26.10 -11.25 -3.11
N SER A 171 25.12 -12.10 -3.34
CA SER A 171 25.32 -13.44 -3.93
C SER A 171 25.73 -13.36 -5.41
N VAL A 172 26.22 -14.48 -5.95
CA VAL A 172 26.58 -14.59 -7.37
C VAL A 172 25.34 -14.37 -8.26
N TRP A 173 24.20 -14.98 -7.92
CA TRP A 173 22.95 -14.80 -8.65
C TRP A 173 22.47 -13.33 -8.65
N GLN A 174 22.57 -12.64 -7.51
CA GLN A 174 22.18 -11.22 -7.42
C GLN A 174 23.09 -10.28 -8.21
N ARG A 175 24.38 -10.62 -8.41
CA ARG A 175 25.29 -9.81 -9.25
C ARG A 175 24.81 -9.73 -10.69
N GLU A 176 24.28 -10.82 -11.23
CA GLU A 176 23.75 -10.85 -12.59
C GLU A 176 22.48 -10.00 -12.69
N GLN A 177 21.58 -10.10 -11.71
CA GLN A 177 20.34 -9.31 -11.68
C GLN A 177 20.58 -7.81 -11.50
N ALA A 178 21.59 -7.44 -10.72
CA ALA A 178 21.94 -6.06 -10.44
C ALA A 178 22.78 -5.39 -11.54
N ALA A 179 23.07 -6.09 -12.65
CA ALA A 179 23.82 -5.52 -13.76
C ALA A 179 23.13 -4.26 -14.34
N GLY A 180 23.89 -3.16 -14.44
CA GLY A 180 23.39 -1.89 -14.98
C GLY A 180 22.49 -1.13 -14.00
N LEU A 181 21.37 -0.59 -14.51
CA LEU A 181 20.44 0.27 -13.76
C LEU A 181 19.11 -0.44 -13.42
N SER A 182 19.04 -1.77 -13.57
CA SER A 182 17.83 -2.57 -13.32
C SER A 182 17.29 -2.37 -11.89
N TRP A 183 18.15 -2.41 -10.88
CA TRP A 183 17.82 -2.21 -9.48
C TRP A 183 17.19 -0.84 -9.21
N LEU A 184 17.71 0.20 -9.86
CA LEU A 184 17.20 1.57 -9.72
C LEU A 184 15.81 1.68 -10.34
N LEU A 185 15.61 1.12 -11.54
CA LEU A 185 14.30 1.10 -12.19
C LEU A 185 13.26 0.36 -11.34
N HIS A 186 13.62 -0.73 -10.66
CA HIS A 186 12.72 -1.45 -9.76
C HIS A 186 12.39 -0.63 -8.51
N ALA A 187 13.36 0.06 -7.92
CA ALA A 187 13.11 0.97 -6.79
C ALA A 187 12.16 2.13 -7.15
N LEU A 188 12.34 2.72 -8.34
CA LEU A 188 11.45 3.75 -8.88
C LEU A 188 10.06 3.19 -9.20
N ALA A 189 10.00 2.02 -9.83
CA ALA A 189 8.77 1.33 -10.16
C ALA A 189 7.96 1.00 -8.91
N TYR A 190 8.61 0.57 -7.82
CA TYR A 190 7.93 0.29 -6.56
C TYR A 190 7.21 1.52 -5.98
N ALA A 191 7.89 2.68 -5.96
CA ALA A 191 7.28 3.93 -5.52
C ALA A 191 6.14 4.39 -6.44
N ALA A 192 6.33 4.23 -7.75
CA ALA A 192 5.34 4.53 -8.78
C ALA A 192 4.08 3.64 -8.68
N LEU A 193 4.24 2.33 -8.52
CA LEU A 193 3.14 1.37 -8.39
C LEU A 193 2.22 1.74 -7.24
N ASN A 194 2.81 2.13 -6.10
CA ASN A 194 2.08 2.54 -4.92
C ASN A 194 1.41 3.91 -5.07
N PHE A 195 1.82 4.75 -6.03
CA PHE A 195 1.20 6.07 -6.22
C PHE A 195 -0.30 5.97 -6.49
N VAL A 196 -0.72 5.01 -7.32
CA VAL A 196 -2.10 4.84 -7.77
C VAL A 196 -3.02 4.47 -6.60
N THR A 197 -2.56 3.60 -5.70
CA THR A 197 -3.30 3.20 -4.50
C THR A 197 -3.24 4.29 -3.43
N LEU A 198 -2.11 5.00 -3.31
CA LEU A 198 -1.93 6.07 -2.33
C LEU A 198 -2.93 7.22 -2.50
N GLN A 199 -3.15 7.68 -3.72
CA GLN A 199 -4.09 8.79 -3.98
C GLN A 199 -5.53 8.49 -3.53
N ALA A 200 -5.92 7.20 -3.44
CA ALA A 200 -7.25 6.79 -3.01
C ALA A 200 -7.58 7.29 -1.59
N VAL A 201 -6.58 7.28 -0.71
CA VAL A 201 -6.73 7.64 0.70
C VAL A 201 -6.00 8.95 1.03
N LEU A 202 -4.78 9.14 0.55
CA LEU A 202 -3.94 10.29 0.91
C LEU A 202 -4.48 11.62 0.37
N VAL A 203 -5.16 11.62 -0.78
CA VAL A 203 -5.75 12.86 -1.32
C VAL A 203 -6.87 13.37 -0.39
N PRO A 204 -7.92 12.58 -0.08
CA PRO A 204 -8.91 12.98 0.92
C PRO A 204 -8.29 13.28 2.29
N LEU A 205 -7.33 12.46 2.75
CA LEU A 205 -6.66 12.66 4.03
C LEU A 205 -5.92 14.01 4.11
N GLY A 206 -5.16 14.37 3.08
CA GLY A 206 -4.46 15.66 3.01
C GLY A 206 -5.44 16.83 2.94
N SER A 207 -6.54 16.68 2.21
CA SER A 207 -7.59 17.70 2.08
C SER A 207 -8.26 18.03 3.41
N GLU A 208 -8.58 16.98 4.18
CA GLU A 208 -9.24 17.03 5.50
C GLU A 208 -8.26 17.26 6.67
N ALA A 209 -6.95 17.25 6.44
CA ALA A 209 -5.95 17.48 7.48
C ALA A 209 -6.03 18.91 8.04
N LYS A 210 -5.76 19.05 9.35
CA LYS A 210 -5.94 20.32 10.08
C LYS A 210 -4.94 21.41 9.73
N SER A 211 -3.73 21.03 9.33
CA SER A 211 -2.69 21.99 8.93
C SER A 211 -1.60 21.32 8.12
N GLU A 212 -0.88 22.12 7.31
CA GLU A 212 0.28 21.65 6.56
C GLU A 212 1.38 21.10 7.46
N SER A 213 1.53 21.59 8.70
CA SER A 213 2.50 21.05 9.65
C SER A 213 2.19 19.60 10.00
N VAL A 214 0.91 19.27 10.22
CA VAL A 214 0.49 17.89 10.51
C VAL A 214 0.72 16.98 9.29
N ILE A 215 0.46 17.48 8.08
CA ILE A 215 0.76 16.78 6.83
C ILE A 215 2.25 16.48 6.70
N LYS A 216 3.11 17.49 6.85
CA LYS A 216 4.57 17.36 6.67
C LYS A 216 5.16 16.33 7.63
N TRP A 217 4.82 16.43 8.91
CA TRP A 217 5.30 15.49 9.93
C TRP A 217 4.70 14.10 9.75
N GLY A 218 3.41 13.99 9.39
CA GLY A 218 2.78 12.70 9.12
C GLY A 218 3.40 12.00 7.90
N ALA A 219 3.70 12.75 6.85
CA ALA A 219 4.38 12.24 5.66
C ALA A 219 5.82 11.78 5.96
N LEU A 220 6.56 12.56 6.74
CA LEU A 220 7.93 12.23 7.15
C LEU A 220 7.96 10.94 7.97
N TRP A 221 7.19 10.86 9.05
CA TRP A 221 7.16 9.68 9.91
C TRP A 221 6.56 8.46 9.21
N GLY A 222 5.57 8.65 8.34
CA GLY A 222 5.04 7.58 7.51
C GLY A 222 6.10 7.00 6.58
N GLY A 223 6.85 7.85 5.88
CA GLY A 223 7.94 7.41 5.01
C GLY A 223 9.10 6.75 5.76
N ILE A 224 9.52 7.29 6.90
CA ILE A 224 10.53 6.66 7.76
C ILE A 224 10.09 5.27 8.22
N GLY A 225 8.83 5.12 8.66
CA GLY A 225 8.28 3.83 9.06
C GLY A 225 8.29 2.80 7.93
N LEU A 226 7.90 3.22 6.72
CA LEU A 226 7.96 2.36 5.53
C LEU A 226 9.40 1.93 5.20
N GLY A 227 10.34 2.87 5.21
CA GLY A 227 11.75 2.58 4.95
C GLY A 227 12.35 1.61 5.97
N PHE A 228 12.05 1.81 7.26
CA PHE A 228 12.45 0.89 8.32
C PHE A 228 11.93 -0.53 8.06
N MET A 229 10.63 -0.67 7.74
CA MET A 229 10.04 -1.99 7.52
C MET A 229 10.59 -2.68 6.26
N LEU A 230 10.86 -1.90 5.19
CA LEU A 230 11.52 -2.41 3.99
C LEU A 230 12.93 -2.93 4.30
N LEU A 231 13.75 -2.16 5.03
CA LEU A 231 15.12 -2.54 5.35
C LEU A 231 15.18 -3.81 6.19
N VAL A 232 14.36 -3.90 7.24
CA VAL A 232 14.32 -5.09 8.11
C VAL A 232 13.90 -6.32 7.33
N SER A 233 12.81 -6.23 6.56
CA SER A 233 12.31 -7.37 5.78
C SER A 233 13.31 -7.79 4.70
N HIS A 234 13.99 -6.82 4.08
CA HIS A 234 15.08 -7.07 3.14
C HIS A 234 16.23 -7.84 3.80
N ALA A 235 16.74 -7.36 4.93
CA ALA A 235 17.83 -8.02 5.68
C ALA A 235 17.47 -9.46 6.08
N ALA A 236 16.24 -9.68 6.55
CA ALA A 236 15.78 -11.00 6.94
C ALA A 236 15.72 -11.98 5.75
N MET A 237 15.25 -11.53 4.58
CA MET A 237 15.21 -12.37 3.39
C MET A 237 16.59 -12.57 2.74
N GLN A 238 17.53 -11.63 2.89
CA GLN A 238 18.91 -11.80 2.38
C GLN A 238 19.59 -13.03 2.97
N GLN A 239 19.33 -13.35 4.24
CA GLN A 239 19.91 -14.51 4.91
C GLN A 239 19.45 -15.85 4.33
N LEU A 240 18.34 -15.86 3.59
CA LEU A 240 17.78 -17.05 2.94
C LEU A 240 17.98 -17.04 1.42
N MET A 241 18.73 -16.07 0.87
CA MET A 241 19.03 -16.04 -0.56
C MET A 241 20.05 -17.12 -0.95
N PRO A 242 19.87 -17.81 -2.09
CA PRO A 242 18.81 -17.62 -3.10
C PRO A 242 17.57 -18.51 -2.89
N ASP A 243 17.55 -19.40 -1.89
CA ASP A 243 16.48 -20.39 -1.70
C ASP A 243 15.10 -19.77 -1.46
N ILE A 244 15.07 -18.58 -0.84
CA ILE A 244 13.84 -17.81 -0.58
C ILE A 244 13.01 -17.52 -1.85
N LEU A 245 13.64 -17.51 -3.04
CA LEU A 245 12.99 -17.29 -4.33
C LEU A 245 11.94 -18.36 -4.70
N ARG A 246 11.99 -19.52 -4.05
CA ARG A 246 11.10 -20.66 -4.33
C ARG A 246 9.75 -20.56 -3.61
N TYR A 247 9.62 -19.65 -2.64
CA TYR A 247 8.47 -19.59 -1.77
C TYR A 247 7.47 -18.51 -2.21
N PRO A 248 6.17 -18.85 -2.33
CA PRO A 248 5.14 -17.87 -2.72
C PRO A 248 4.87 -16.83 -1.61
N ILE A 249 5.20 -17.15 -0.37
CA ILE A 249 5.07 -16.26 0.80
C ILE A 249 6.44 -16.19 1.51
N PRO A 250 7.39 -15.38 1.00
CA PRO A 250 8.76 -15.30 1.52
C PRO A 250 8.86 -15.03 3.03
N MET A 251 8.10 -14.07 3.56
CA MET A 251 8.13 -13.76 5.00
C MET A 251 7.58 -14.89 5.86
N GLY A 252 6.69 -15.73 5.31
CA GLY A 252 6.25 -16.95 5.98
C GLY A 252 7.38 -17.94 6.16
N GLU A 253 8.28 -18.05 5.18
CA GLU A 253 9.47 -18.90 5.28
C GLU A 253 10.50 -18.32 6.27
N VAL A 254 10.72 -17.00 6.27
CA VAL A 254 11.59 -16.31 7.23
C VAL A 254 11.21 -16.67 8.68
N ILE A 255 9.91 -16.68 8.99
CA ILE A 255 9.44 -16.94 10.36
C ILE A 255 9.14 -18.42 10.63
N ARG A 256 9.29 -19.32 9.65
CA ARG A 256 8.85 -20.73 9.76
C ARG A 256 9.49 -21.47 10.95
N HIS A 257 10.73 -21.13 11.27
CA HIS A 257 11.51 -21.73 12.35
C HIS A 257 11.39 -21.00 13.69
N LEU A 258 10.63 -19.91 13.75
CA LEU A 258 10.40 -19.16 14.98
C LEU A 258 9.24 -19.75 15.79
N ALA A 259 9.00 -19.18 16.98
CA ALA A 259 7.96 -19.66 17.89
C ALA A 259 6.57 -19.67 17.23
N GLY A 260 5.77 -20.72 17.48
CA GLY A 260 4.48 -20.93 16.80
C GLY A 260 3.46 -19.79 16.96
N TRP A 261 3.55 -18.98 18.03
CA TRP A 261 2.69 -17.80 18.20
C TRP A 261 2.99 -16.69 17.17
N LEU A 262 4.21 -16.66 16.62
CA LEU A 262 4.59 -15.69 15.59
C LEU A 262 3.89 -15.96 14.26
N HIS A 263 3.60 -17.22 13.95
CA HIS A 263 2.77 -17.58 12.79
C HIS A 263 1.36 -16.99 12.92
N LEU A 264 0.75 -17.07 14.10
CA LEU A 264 -0.55 -16.45 14.36
C LEU A 264 -0.48 -14.92 14.20
N LEU A 265 0.55 -14.27 14.75
CA LEU A 265 0.76 -12.84 14.58
C LEU A 265 0.91 -12.46 13.09
N PHE A 266 1.67 -13.25 12.33
CA PHE A 266 1.85 -13.05 10.90
C PHE A 266 0.55 -13.17 10.10
N VAL A 267 -0.28 -14.19 10.38
CA VAL A 267 -1.59 -14.33 9.75
C VAL A 267 -2.50 -13.14 10.07
N LEU A 268 -2.49 -12.66 11.32
CA LEU A 268 -3.23 -11.47 11.72
C LEU A 268 -2.76 -10.21 11.00
N VAL A 269 -1.44 -10.04 10.84
CA VAL A 269 -0.84 -8.93 10.10
C VAL A 269 -1.24 -9.00 8.62
N ILE A 270 -1.07 -10.14 7.94
CA ILE A 270 -1.45 -10.27 6.53
C ILE A 270 -2.94 -9.97 6.34
N TYR A 271 -3.81 -10.56 7.16
CA TYR A 271 -5.24 -10.29 7.07
C TYR A 271 -5.54 -8.81 7.35
N GLY A 272 -4.86 -8.20 8.33
CA GLY A 272 -4.93 -6.78 8.62
C GLY A 272 -4.58 -5.91 7.42
N GLU A 273 -3.49 -6.22 6.71
CA GLU A 273 -3.03 -5.49 5.52
C GLU A 273 -3.93 -5.69 4.30
N ILE A 274 -4.49 -6.89 4.14
CA ILE A 274 -5.55 -7.15 3.16
C ILE A 274 -6.75 -6.25 3.46
N PHE A 275 -7.15 -6.18 4.73
CA PHE A 275 -8.33 -5.45 5.15
C PHE A 275 -8.16 -3.92 5.04
N THR A 276 -6.99 -3.36 5.42
CA THR A 276 -6.68 -1.94 5.22
C THR A 276 -6.70 -1.57 3.74
N THR A 277 -6.13 -2.41 2.87
CA THR A 277 -6.15 -2.23 1.41
C THR A 277 -7.57 -2.23 0.87
N LEU A 278 -8.40 -3.20 1.27
CA LEU A 278 -9.81 -3.28 0.87
C LEU A 278 -10.59 -2.02 1.25
N ILE A 279 -10.45 -1.57 2.50
CA ILE A 279 -11.12 -0.36 2.99
C ILE A 279 -10.62 0.88 2.25
N GLY A 280 -9.30 1.02 2.06
CA GLY A 280 -8.71 2.16 1.36
C GLY A 280 -9.18 2.28 -0.09
N ASN A 281 -9.23 1.17 -0.81
CA ASN A 281 -9.69 1.13 -2.19
C ASN A 281 -11.20 1.44 -2.29
N VAL A 282 -12.03 0.77 -1.48
CA VAL A 282 -13.48 1.03 -1.46
C VAL A 282 -13.77 2.48 -1.08
N PHE A 283 -13.03 3.04 -0.11
CA PHE A 283 -13.13 4.45 0.27
C PHE A 283 -12.80 5.39 -0.89
N GLY A 284 -11.65 5.20 -1.54
CA GLY A 284 -11.24 6.05 -2.66
C GLY A 284 -12.21 5.97 -3.84
N MET A 285 -12.62 4.76 -4.23
CA MET A 285 -13.60 4.54 -5.30
C MET A 285 -14.96 5.17 -4.97
N THR A 286 -15.40 5.07 -3.71
CA THR A 286 -16.63 5.71 -3.25
C THR A 286 -16.54 7.23 -3.39
N ARG A 287 -15.46 7.85 -2.89
CA ARG A 287 -15.22 9.31 -3.01
C ARG A 287 -15.15 9.74 -4.48
N GLN A 288 -14.53 8.94 -5.35
CA GLN A 288 -14.48 9.23 -6.79
C GLN A 288 -15.89 9.23 -7.40
N LEU A 289 -16.68 8.18 -7.16
CA LEU A 289 -18.03 8.07 -7.69
C LEU A 289 -18.96 9.17 -7.17
N GLN A 290 -18.82 9.57 -5.90
CA GLN A 290 -19.52 10.75 -5.36
C GLN A 290 -19.10 12.07 -6.02
N SER A 291 -17.91 12.15 -6.60
CA SER A 291 -17.42 13.36 -7.29
C SER A 291 -17.93 13.49 -8.72
N VAL A 292 -18.36 12.39 -9.33
CA VAL A 292 -18.81 12.34 -10.74
C VAL A 292 -20.29 12.00 -10.90
N THR A 293 -20.93 11.51 -9.84
CA THR A 293 -22.35 11.14 -9.82
C THR A 293 -23.07 11.89 -8.69
N LYS A 294 -24.42 11.95 -8.77
CA LYS A 294 -25.26 12.47 -7.69
C LYS A 294 -25.76 11.36 -6.74
N LEU A 295 -25.20 10.15 -6.84
CA LEU A 295 -25.66 9.01 -6.06
C LEU A 295 -25.28 9.20 -4.59
N PRO A 296 -26.17 8.85 -3.65
CA PRO A 296 -25.81 8.81 -2.25
C PRO A 296 -24.76 7.73 -1.99
N ARG A 297 -24.03 7.90 -0.89
CA ARG A 297 -22.88 7.05 -0.55
C ARG A 297 -23.23 5.58 -0.42
N GLU A 298 -24.37 5.27 0.19
CA GLU A 298 -24.70 3.90 0.59
C GLU A 298 -24.94 2.95 -0.60
N PRO A 299 -25.73 3.30 -1.62
CA PRO A 299 -25.81 2.52 -2.85
C PRO A 299 -24.47 2.34 -3.56
N ILE A 300 -23.58 3.34 -3.53
CA ILE A 300 -22.24 3.24 -4.12
C ILE A 300 -21.43 2.15 -3.40
N VAL A 301 -21.36 2.21 -2.07
CA VAL A 301 -20.62 1.22 -1.28
C VAL A 301 -21.18 -0.18 -1.50
N LEU A 302 -22.50 -0.35 -1.41
CA LEU A 302 -23.13 -1.66 -1.62
C LEU A 302 -22.90 -2.19 -3.03
N GLY A 303 -22.98 -1.33 -4.05
CA GLY A 303 -22.70 -1.70 -5.44
C GLY A 303 -21.25 -2.12 -5.66
N LEU A 304 -20.28 -1.38 -5.10
CA LEU A 304 -18.86 -1.73 -5.17
C LEU A 304 -18.57 -3.06 -4.47
N LEU A 305 -19.13 -3.28 -3.28
CA LEU A 305 -18.95 -4.52 -2.52
C LEU A 305 -19.60 -5.72 -3.23
N GLY A 306 -20.81 -5.56 -3.77
CA GLY A 306 -21.50 -6.60 -4.53
C GLY A 306 -20.76 -7.00 -5.80
N LEU A 307 -20.26 -6.02 -6.56
CA LEU A 307 -19.48 -6.29 -7.77
C LEU A 307 -18.11 -6.91 -7.43
N ALA A 308 -17.46 -6.45 -6.36
CA ALA A 308 -16.21 -7.03 -5.88
C ALA A 308 -16.39 -8.48 -5.41
N TYR A 309 -17.53 -8.81 -4.78
CA TYR A 309 -17.88 -10.19 -4.42
C TYR A 309 -17.95 -11.09 -5.65
N VAL A 310 -18.64 -10.68 -6.72
CA VAL A 310 -18.79 -11.47 -7.95
C VAL A 310 -17.45 -11.68 -8.63
N LEU A 311 -16.65 -10.61 -8.80
CA LEU A 311 -15.34 -10.74 -9.44
C LEU A 311 -14.31 -11.49 -8.59
N GLY A 312 -14.41 -11.39 -7.25
CA GLY A 312 -13.56 -12.11 -6.32
C GLY A 312 -13.69 -13.63 -6.43
N GLN A 313 -14.80 -14.14 -6.98
CA GLN A 313 -15.02 -15.58 -7.21
C GLN A 313 -14.20 -16.16 -8.36
N VAL A 314 -13.78 -15.33 -9.33
CA VAL A 314 -13.23 -15.81 -10.61
C VAL A 314 -11.82 -16.41 -10.45
N GLY A 315 -11.18 -16.26 -9.28
CA GLY A 315 -9.82 -16.77 -9.06
C GLY A 315 -8.78 -15.95 -9.82
N PHE A 316 -7.72 -15.55 -9.11
CA PHE A 316 -7.07 -14.28 -9.36
C PHE A 316 -5.74 -14.34 -10.14
N GLU A 317 -5.12 -15.52 -10.27
CA GLU A 317 -3.74 -15.64 -10.80
C GLU A 317 -3.51 -14.98 -12.19
N PRO A 318 -4.43 -15.06 -13.18
CA PRO A 318 -4.20 -14.44 -14.48
C PRO A 318 -4.28 -12.90 -14.46
N LEU A 319 -5.07 -12.32 -13.55
CA LEU A 319 -5.37 -10.89 -13.56
C LEU A 319 -4.22 -10.06 -12.94
N LEU A 320 -3.53 -10.59 -11.92
CA LEU A 320 -2.44 -9.89 -11.22
C LEU A 320 -1.25 -9.58 -12.12
N ALA A 321 -0.82 -10.58 -12.91
CA ALA A 321 0.40 -10.51 -13.69
C ALA A 321 0.32 -9.43 -14.78
N SER A 322 -0.83 -9.33 -15.47
CA SER A 322 -1.06 -8.28 -16.47
C SER A 322 -1.26 -6.89 -15.83
N LEU A 323 -1.89 -6.83 -14.65
CA LEU A 323 -2.16 -5.56 -13.97
C LEU A 323 -0.89 -4.91 -13.43
N TYR A 324 0.06 -5.66 -12.85
CA TYR A 324 1.29 -5.08 -12.30
C TYR A 324 2.14 -4.34 -13.34
N THR A 325 2.26 -4.87 -14.57
CA THR A 325 2.99 -4.21 -15.65
C THR A 325 2.33 -2.88 -16.02
N VAL A 326 1.00 -2.85 -16.12
CA VAL A 326 0.24 -1.63 -16.42
C VAL A 326 0.34 -0.62 -15.27
N PHE A 327 0.28 -1.07 -14.02
CA PHE A 327 0.37 -0.21 -12.84
C PHE A 327 1.72 0.53 -12.80
N GLY A 328 2.81 -0.15 -13.18
CA GLY A 328 4.17 0.40 -13.10
C GLY A 328 4.36 1.59 -14.03
N TYR A 329 4.00 1.43 -15.31
CA TYR A 329 4.13 2.52 -16.29
C TYR A 329 3.26 3.72 -15.96
N ILE A 330 2.02 3.48 -15.54
CA ILE A 330 1.09 4.55 -15.16
C ILE A 330 1.60 5.26 -13.92
N GLY A 331 2.04 4.52 -12.91
CA GLY A 331 2.63 5.08 -11.70
C GLY A 331 3.82 6.01 -12.01
N ILE A 332 4.74 5.58 -12.89
CA ILE A 332 5.91 6.38 -13.27
C ILE A 332 5.44 7.69 -13.93
N TRP A 333 4.49 7.59 -14.85
CA TRP A 333 3.93 8.76 -15.54
C TRP A 333 3.25 9.74 -14.57
N LEU A 334 2.46 9.23 -13.60
CA LEU A 334 1.81 10.05 -12.59
C LEU A 334 2.82 10.74 -11.65
N VAL A 335 3.87 10.02 -11.23
CA VAL A 335 4.93 10.56 -10.37
C VAL A 335 5.73 11.66 -11.08
N ALA A 336 6.08 11.47 -12.35
CA ALA A 336 6.79 12.47 -13.15
C ALA A 336 6.01 13.80 -13.24
N LEU A 337 4.71 13.71 -13.45
CA LEU A 337 3.84 14.88 -13.56
C LEU A 337 3.58 15.55 -12.20
N LEU A 338 3.44 14.76 -11.13
CA LEU A 338 3.46 15.30 -9.77
C LEU A 338 4.76 16.08 -9.54
N ALA A 339 5.90 15.63 -10.04
CA ALA A 339 7.18 16.32 -9.89
C ALA A 339 7.18 17.70 -10.54
N ILE A 340 6.62 17.83 -11.75
CA ILE A 340 6.56 19.07 -12.51
C ILE A 340 5.59 20.09 -11.87
N LYS A 341 4.47 19.64 -11.29
CA LYS A 341 3.45 20.56 -10.75
C LYS A 341 3.97 21.31 -9.51
N ARG A 342 3.94 22.65 -9.55
CA ARG A 342 4.29 23.50 -8.40
C ARG A 342 3.15 23.53 -7.39
N LEU A 343 3.50 23.65 -6.10
CA LEU A 343 2.51 23.82 -5.05
C LEU A 343 1.83 25.20 -5.18
N PRO A 344 0.49 25.29 -5.14
CA PRO A 344 -0.27 26.55 -5.04
C PRO A 344 0.14 27.36 -3.80
N ARG A 345 -0.28 28.61 -3.64
CA ARG A 345 0.00 29.34 -2.38
C ARG A 345 -0.64 28.64 -1.17
N PRO A 346 -0.02 28.70 0.02
CA PRO A 346 -0.62 28.17 1.25
C PRO A 346 -2.02 28.75 1.48
N ARG A 347 -2.88 27.97 2.14
CA ARG A 347 -4.17 28.49 2.62
C ARG A 347 -3.90 29.61 3.64
N GLU A 348 -4.61 30.74 3.52
CA GLU A 348 -4.68 31.76 4.57
C GLU A 348 -5.41 31.23 5.81
#